data_AF-Q9HIK1-F1
#
_entry.id   AF-Q9HIK1-F1
#
_cell.length_a   1.000
_cell.length_b   1.000
_cell.length_c   1.000
_cell.angle_alpha   90.00
_cell.angle_beta   90.00
_cell.angle_gamma   90.00
#
_symmetry.space_group_name_H-M   'P 1'
#
loop_
_entity.id
_entity.type
_entity.pdbx_description
1 polymer ?
#
loop_
_entity_poly.entity_id
_entity_poly.type
_entity_poly.pdbx_seq_one_letter_code
_entity_poly.pdbx_strand_id
1 'polypeptide(L)'
;MSIELIILKIAHEIYNFINSILGFPWISAVVPSAYIPYLAPISLIIAGSLAERHYVGRIPIFTNTIALNVLFYYSQSNFAYFGTLFLSVSEWYANIGLIMGLIAVMSYASNGKRSKTYYTIAWAYSSIVVGLLIAIFYAYPYLS
;
A
#
# COMPACT_ATOMS: atom_id res chain seq x y z
N MET A 1 -16.44 10.11 35.40
CA MET A 1 -15.78 9.91 34.08
C MET A 1 -16.80 10.27 33.02
N SER A 2 -16.52 11.25 32.14
CA SER A 2 -17.49 11.72 31.16
C SER A 2 -17.73 10.67 30.05
N ILE A 3 -18.93 10.68 29.46
CA ILE A 3 -19.33 9.76 28.38
C ILE A 3 -18.36 9.86 27.18
N GLU A 4 -17.89 11.07 26.87
CA GLU A 4 -16.89 11.30 25.81
C GLU A 4 -15.58 10.54 26.06
N LEU A 5 -15.13 10.46 27.31
CA LEU A 5 -13.90 9.77 27.70
C LEU A 5 -14.03 8.24 27.54
N ILE A 6 -15.24 7.71 27.73
CA ILE A 6 -15.54 6.28 27.51
C ILE A 6 -15.56 5.97 26.01
N ILE A 7 -16.21 6.83 25.21
CA ILE A 7 -16.27 6.66 23.75
C ILE A 7 -14.88 6.72 23.13
N LEU A 8 -14.04 7.69 23.52
CA LEU A 8 -12.66 7.79 23.07
C LEU A 8 -11.83 6.56 23.42
N LYS A 9 -12.01 6.02 24.63
CA LYS A 9 -11.29 4.84 25.08
C LYS A 9 -11.69 3.58 24.28
N ILE A 10 -12.98 3.39 24.03
CA ILE A 10 -13.49 2.29 23.20
C ILE A 10 -13.00 2.42 21.76
N ALA A 11 -13.05 3.63 21.17
CA ALA A 11 -12.54 3.87 19.83
C ALA A 11 -11.03 3.57 19.72
N HIS A 12 -10.27 3.93 20.76
CA HIS A 12 -8.85 3.64 20.83
C HIS A 12 -8.56 2.13 20.98
N GLU A 13 -9.34 1.40 21.78
CA GLU A 13 -9.23 -0.07 21.90
C GLU A 13 -9.58 -0.79 20.59
N ILE A 14 -10.66 -0.37 19.91
CA ILE A 14 -11.04 -0.91 18.60
C ILE A 14 -9.93 -0.64 17.57
N TYR A 15 -9.39 0.58 17.56
CA TYR A 15 -8.27 0.95 16.69
C TYR A 15 -7.04 0.07 16.95
N ASN A 16 -6.65 -0.11 18.21
CA ASN A 16 -5.51 -0.94 18.58
C ASN A 16 -5.75 -2.41 18.25
N PHE A 17 -6.96 -2.93 18.44
CA PHE A 17 -7.33 -4.30 18.06
C PHE A 17 -7.23 -4.49 16.53
N ILE A 18 -7.81 -3.58 15.76
CA ILE A 18 -7.77 -3.61 14.29
C ILE A 18 -6.32 -3.55 13.78
N ASN A 19 -5.49 -2.66 14.34
CA ASN A 19 -4.06 -2.59 14.01
C ASN A 19 -3.27 -3.79 14.51
N SER A 20 -3.64 -4.43 15.62
CA SER A 20 -2.95 -5.63 16.07
C SER A 20 -3.14 -6.81 15.11
N ILE A 21 -4.28 -6.85 14.40
CA ILE A 21 -4.58 -7.88 13.42
C ILE A 21 -4.00 -7.51 12.04
N LEU A 22 -3.99 -6.22 11.67
CA LEU A 22 -3.81 -5.78 10.28
C LEU A 22 -2.74 -4.68 10.08
N GLY A 23 -2.10 -4.20 11.14
CA GLY A 23 -1.15 -3.08 11.19
C GLY A 23 0.32 -3.45 10.97
N PHE A 24 0.56 -4.53 10.22
CA PHE A 24 1.87 -4.80 9.63
C PHE A 24 1.73 -4.74 8.11
N PRO A 25 2.78 -4.40 7.34
CA PRO A 25 2.74 -4.61 5.90
C PRO A 25 2.55 -6.11 5.68
N TRP A 26 1.39 -6.51 5.15
CA TRP A 26 1.01 -7.93 5.03
C TRP A 26 2.01 -8.73 4.21
N ILE A 27 2.81 -8.03 3.40
CA ILE A 27 3.91 -8.61 2.65
C ILE A 27 4.90 -9.38 3.52
N SER A 28 5.15 -8.97 4.77
CA SER A 28 6.05 -9.68 5.68
C SER A 28 5.47 -10.97 6.24
N ALA A 29 4.14 -11.14 6.19
CA ALA A 29 3.48 -12.38 6.59
C ALA A 29 3.52 -13.44 5.47
N VAL A 30 3.58 -13.00 4.21
CA VAL A 30 3.51 -13.88 3.04
C VAL A 30 4.89 -14.14 2.44
N VAL A 31 5.78 -13.14 2.47
CA VAL A 31 7.11 -13.20 1.86
C VAL A 31 8.17 -13.20 2.95
N PRO A 32 9.10 -14.19 2.97
CA PRO A 32 10.20 -14.17 3.92
C PRO A 32 11.03 -12.90 3.77
N SER A 33 11.47 -12.33 4.89
CA SER A 33 12.16 -11.03 4.96
C SER A 33 13.34 -10.89 4.00
N ALA A 34 14.10 -11.98 3.80
CA ALA A 34 15.23 -12.04 2.88
C ALA A 34 14.85 -11.76 1.42
N TYR A 35 13.59 -11.95 1.03
CA TYR A 35 13.12 -11.79 -0.35
C TYR A 35 12.34 -10.50 -0.62
N ILE A 36 11.95 -9.76 0.41
CA ILE A 36 11.22 -8.49 0.28
C ILE A 36 11.95 -7.46 -0.61
N PRO A 37 13.28 -7.28 -0.55
CA PRO A 37 13.94 -6.29 -1.41
C PRO A 37 13.90 -6.67 -2.90
N TYR A 38 13.71 -7.95 -3.23
CA TYR A 38 13.55 -8.39 -4.63
C TYR A 38 12.13 -8.15 -5.17
N LEU A 39 11.15 -7.85 -4.33
CA LEU A 39 9.77 -7.61 -4.79
C LEU A 39 9.66 -6.38 -5.69
N ALA A 40 10.41 -5.32 -5.40
CA ALA A 40 10.46 -4.14 -6.25
C ALA A 40 10.97 -4.47 -7.67
N PRO A 41 12.17 -5.05 -7.87
CA PRO A 41 12.64 -5.40 -9.22
C PRO A 41 11.77 -6.48 -9.89
N ILE A 42 11.27 -7.48 -9.15
CA ILE A 42 10.35 -8.49 -9.70
C ILE A 42 9.05 -7.83 -10.20
N SER A 43 8.49 -6.88 -9.45
CA SER A 43 7.27 -6.19 -9.86
C SER A 43 7.47 -5.40 -11.16
N LEU A 44 8.66 -4.83 -11.32
CA LEU A 44 9.05 -4.06 -12.49
C LEU A 44 9.25 -4.96 -13.72
N ILE A 45 9.84 -6.15 -13.54
CA ILE A 45 9.96 -7.17 -14.60
C ILE A 45 8.58 -7.64 -15.06
N ILE A 46 7.68 -7.96 -14.13
CA ILE A 46 6.30 -8.37 -14.44
C ILE A 46 5.58 -7.24 -15.19
N ALA A 47 5.76 -5.99 -14.74
CA ALA A 47 5.17 -4.84 -15.40
C ALA A 47 5.72 -4.59 -16.80
N GLY A 48 7.04 -4.68 -17.00
CA GLY A 48 7.65 -4.58 -18.32
C GLY A 48 7.11 -5.65 -19.27
N SER A 49 7.17 -6.92 -18.87
CA SER A 49 6.69 -8.07 -19.67
C SER A 49 5.22 -7.94 -20.06
N LEU A 50 4.37 -7.48 -19.15
CA LEU A 50 2.95 -7.29 -19.41
C LEU A 50 2.68 -6.03 -20.26
N ALA A 51 3.43 -4.94 -20.06
CA ALA A 51 3.25 -3.69 -20.79
C ALA A 51 3.67 -3.84 -22.26
N GLU A 52 4.78 -4.54 -22.51
CA GLU A 52 5.30 -4.85 -23.84
C GLU A 52 4.33 -5.68 -24.68
N ARG A 53 3.52 -6.55 -24.03
CA ARG A 53 2.56 -7.42 -24.72
C ARG A 53 1.28 -6.74 -25.18
N HIS A 54 0.82 -5.67 -24.50
CA HIS A 54 -0.47 -5.05 -24.86
C HIS A 54 -0.45 -3.53 -25.03
N TYR A 55 0.70 -2.83 -24.95
CA TYR A 55 0.81 -1.37 -25.20
C TYR A 55 -0.20 -0.52 -24.40
N VAL A 56 -0.54 -0.91 -23.16
CA VAL A 56 -1.43 -0.12 -22.32
C VAL A 56 -0.86 0.10 -20.91
N GLY A 57 -0.85 1.36 -20.46
CA GLY A 57 -0.34 1.82 -19.16
C GLY A 57 -1.18 1.41 -17.94
N ARG A 58 -1.56 0.13 -17.84
CA ARG A 58 -2.54 -0.39 -16.85
C ARG A 58 -1.94 -1.27 -15.75
N ILE A 59 -0.62 -1.47 -15.77
CA ILE A 59 0.15 -2.17 -14.74
C ILE A 59 0.72 -1.27 -13.60
N PRO A 60 0.65 0.09 -13.65
CA PRO A 60 1.17 0.93 -12.55
C PRO A 60 0.58 0.61 -11.17
N ILE A 61 -0.68 0.17 -11.08
CA ILE A 61 -1.30 -0.20 -9.80
C ILE A 61 -0.44 -1.25 -9.09
N PHE A 62 -0.01 -2.28 -9.81
CA PHE A 62 0.74 -3.38 -9.23
C PHE A 62 2.14 -2.94 -8.78
N THR A 63 2.87 -2.22 -9.61
CA THR A 63 4.21 -1.74 -9.26
C THR A 63 4.17 -0.74 -8.12
N ASN A 64 3.19 0.16 -8.12
CA ASN A 64 3.03 1.19 -7.10
C ASN A 64 2.63 0.59 -5.75
N THR A 65 1.76 -0.42 -5.73
CA THR A 65 1.36 -1.06 -4.48
C THR A 65 2.49 -1.89 -3.88
N ILE A 66 3.29 -2.56 -4.70
CA ILE A 66 4.52 -3.21 -4.23
C ILE A 66 5.51 -2.17 -3.67
N ALA A 67 5.72 -1.05 -4.36
CA ALA A 67 6.60 0.01 -3.89
C ALA A 67 6.18 0.56 -2.52
N LEU A 68 4.88 0.78 -2.29
CA LEU A 68 4.36 1.19 -0.98
C LEU A 68 4.64 0.16 0.10
N ASN A 69 4.40 -1.12 -0.16
CA ASN A 69 4.58 -2.16 0.85
C ASN A 69 6.06 -2.35 1.21
N VAL A 70 6.95 -2.25 0.23
CA VAL A 70 8.40 -2.26 0.47
C VAL A 70 8.82 -1.03 1.28
N LEU A 71 8.30 0.17 0.95
CA LEU A 71 8.56 1.38 1.74
C LEU A 71 8.14 1.18 3.20
N PHE A 72 6.90 0.74 3.44
CA PHE A 72 6.39 0.57 4.80
C PHE A 72 7.15 -0.49 5.59
N TYR A 73 7.55 -1.59 4.93
CA TYR A 73 8.38 -2.61 5.55
C TYR A 73 9.73 -2.08 6.05
N TYR A 74 10.44 -1.31 5.22
CA TYR A 74 11.78 -0.82 5.58
C TYR A 74 11.76 0.43 6.45
N SER A 75 10.66 1.19 6.46
CA SER A 75 10.58 2.47 7.14
C SER A 75 9.80 2.42 8.45
N GLN A 76 9.42 1.22 8.93
CA GLN A 76 8.70 1.02 10.20
C GLN A 76 9.35 1.72 11.40
N SER A 77 10.68 1.81 11.44
CA SER A 77 11.40 2.52 12.50
C SER A 77 11.42 4.05 12.33
N ASN A 78 11.28 4.56 11.12
CA ASN A 78 11.32 5.99 10.79
C ASN A 78 9.96 6.69 10.86
N PHE A 79 8.88 5.95 11.08
CA PHE A 79 7.53 6.52 11.12
C PHE A 79 7.03 6.91 12.52
N ALA A 80 7.87 6.80 13.55
CA ALA A 80 7.53 7.28 14.90
C ALA A 80 7.13 8.77 14.94
N TYR A 81 7.54 9.54 13.92
CA TYR A 81 7.22 10.96 13.77
C TYR A 81 5.82 11.22 13.19
N PHE A 82 5.24 10.26 12.44
CA PHE A 82 3.88 10.38 11.95
C PHE A 82 2.92 9.93 13.04
N GLY A 83 1.96 10.79 13.41
CA GLY A 83 0.94 10.44 14.39
C GLY A 83 0.28 9.10 14.06
N THR A 84 0.00 8.30 15.10
CA THR A 84 -0.41 6.89 14.99
C THR A 84 -1.50 6.67 13.94
N LEU A 85 -2.52 7.52 13.91
CA LEU A 85 -3.66 7.40 13.01
C LEU A 85 -3.29 7.57 11.52
N PHE A 86 -2.40 8.50 11.18
CA PHE A 86 -1.98 8.71 9.79
C PHE A 86 -1.14 7.54 9.27
N LEU A 87 -0.23 7.05 10.12
CA LEU A 87 0.60 5.90 9.79
C LEU A 87 -0.28 4.66 9.51
N SER A 88 -1.24 4.37 10.39
CA SER A 88 -2.11 3.22 10.18
C SER A 88 -2.99 3.36 8.95
N VAL A 89 -3.61 4.52 8.70
CA VAL A 89 -4.39 4.70 7.45
C VAL A 89 -3.53 4.45 6.20
N SER A 90 -2.26 4.85 6.24
CA SER A 90 -1.32 4.67 5.13
C SER A 90 -0.87 3.21 4.96
N GLU A 91 -0.63 2.49 6.06
CA GLU A 91 -0.37 1.05 6.05
C GLU A 91 -1.58 0.27 5.51
N TRP A 92 -2.79 0.66 5.93
CA TRP A 92 -4.04 0.12 5.42
C TRP A 92 -4.18 0.31 3.91
N TYR A 93 -3.89 1.51 3.43
CA TYR A 93 -3.87 1.81 2.01
C TYR A 93 -2.83 0.95 1.26
N ALA A 94 -1.63 0.75 1.81
CA ALA A 94 -0.63 -0.14 1.21
C ALA A 94 -1.10 -1.62 1.17
N ASN A 95 -1.68 -2.12 2.26
CA ASN A 95 -2.15 -3.50 2.39
C ASN A 95 -3.30 -3.81 1.43
N ILE A 96 -4.32 -2.95 1.38
CA ILE A 96 -5.41 -3.05 0.39
C ILE A 96 -4.84 -3.01 -1.02
N GLY A 97 -3.83 -2.15 -1.24
CA GLY A 97 -3.09 -2.05 -2.48
C GLY A 97 -2.51 -3.37 -2.99
N LEU A 98 -2.04 -4.26 -2.13
CA LEU A 98 -1.54 -5.58 -2.56
C LEU A 98 -2.64 -6.42 -3.21
N ILE A 99 -3.81 -6.50 -2.57
CA ILE A 99 -4.96 -7.22 -3.12
C ILE A 99 -5.34 -6.61 -4.47
N MET A 100 -5.43 -5.27 -4.54
CA MET A 100 -5.84 -4.59 -5.77
C MET A 100 -4.80 -4.72 -6.89
N GLY A 101 -3.51 -4.73 -6.55
CA GLY A 101 -2.41 -4.98 -7.47
C GLY A 101 -2.48 -6.39 -8.06
N LEU A 102 -2.73 -7.41 -7.24
CA LEU A 102 -2.91 -8.79 -7.71
C LEU A 102 -4.13 -8.93 -8.62
N ILE A 103 -5.28 -8.36 -8.23
CA ILE A 103 -6.48 -8.33 -9.08
C ILE A 103 -6.19 -7.62 -10.41
N ALA A 104 -5.43 -6.52 -10.37
CA ALA A 104 -5.04 -5.78 -11.57
C ALA A 104 -4.14 -6.59 -12.51
N VAL A 105 -3.20 -7.39 -11.99
CA VAL A 105 -2.37 -8.29 -12.80
C VAL A 105 -3.23 -9.40 -13.40
N MET A 106 -4.01 -10.10 -12.57
CA MET A 106 -4.85 -11.24 -13.01
C MET A 106 -5.85 -10.82 -14.08
N SER A 107 -6.55 -9.70 -13.86
CA SER A 107 -7.54 -9.23 -14.83
C SER A 107 -6.92 -8.64 -16.10
N TYR A 108 -5.64 -8.23 -16.05
CA TYR A 108 -4.92 -7.80 -17.25
C TYR A 108 -4.51 -9.02 -18.08
N ALA A 109 -3.99 -10.07 -17.42
CA ALA A 109 -3.64 -11.33 -18.08
C ALA A 109 -4.84 -12.00 -18.77
N SER A 110 -6.07 -11.81 -18.27
CA SER A 110 -7.28 -12.39 -18.84
C SER A 110 -8.00 -11.54 -19.90
N ASN A 111 -7.45 -10.39 -20.31
CA ASN A 111 -8.08 -9.46 -21.28
C ASN A 111 -9.53 -9.05 -20.94
N GLY A 112 -9.90 -9.03 -19.66
CA GLY A 112 -11.28 -8.76 -19.22
C GLY A 112 -11.72 -7.31 -19.47
N LYS A 113 -12.99 -7.12 -19.87
CA LYS A 113 -13.66 -5.80 -19.83
C LYS A 113 -13.81 -5.36 -18.38
N ARG A 114 -13.36 -4.15 -18.04
CA ARG A 114 -13.30 -3.67 -16.66
C ARG A 114 -14.41 -2.67 -16.32
N SER A 115 -14.94 -2.80 -15.12
CA SER A 115 -16.00 -1.93 -14.58
C SER A 115 -15.49 -0.54 -14.22
N LYS A 116 -16.41 0.41 -14.04
CA LYS A 116 -16.10 1.78 -13.60
C LYS A 116 -15.32 1.81 -12.27
N THR A 117 -15.61 0.88 -11.36
CA THR A 117 -14.93 0.72 -10.07
C THR A 117 -13.42 0.49 -10.25
N TYR A 118 -13.02 -0.30 -11.25
CA TYR A 118 -11.62 -0.55 -11.53
C TYR A 118 -10.85 0.74 -11.85
N TYR A 119 -11.45 1.66 -12.60
CA TYR A 119 -10.80 2.93 -12.95
C TYR A 119 -10.65 3.85 -11.75
N THR A 120 -11.62 3.86 -10.83
CA THR A 120 -11.50 4.60 -9.56
C THR A 120 -10.34 4.08 -8.73
N ILE A 121 -10.21 2.75 -8.61
CA ILE A 121 -9.08 2.10 -7.92
C ILE A 121 -7.76 2.43 -8.65
N ALA A 122 -7.75 2.37 -9.97
CA ALA A 122 -6.56 2.67 -10.76
C ALA A 122 -6.04 4.09 -10.56
N TRP A 123 -6.95 5.05 -10.41
CA TRP A 123 -6.60 6.43 -10.10
C TRP A 123 -6.04 6.55 -8.67
N ALA A 124 -6.67 5.89 -7.69
CA ALA A 124 -6.23 5.92 -6.30
C ALA A 124 -4.80 5.35 -6.12
N TYR A 125 -4.39 4.38 -6.94
CA TYR A 125 -3.03 3.81 -6.93
C TYR A 125 -2.17 4.28 -8.12
N SER A 126 -2.46 5.46 -8.66
CA SER A 126 -1.66 6.05 -9.73
C SER A 126 -0.26 6.41 -9.25
N SER A 127 0.71 6.47 -10.17
CA SER A 127 2.10 6.78 -9.83
C SER A 127 2.28 8.18 -9.27
N ILE A 128 1.35 9.11 -9.57
CA ILE A 128 1.34 10.45 -8.97
C ILE A 128 0.98 10.36 -7.50
N VAL A 129 -0.13 9.70 -7.16
CA VAL A 129 -0.59 9.56 -5.76
C VAL A 129 0.44 8.79 -4.94
N VAL A 130 0.90 7.65 -5.45
CA VAL A 130 1.87 6.81 -4.74
C VAL A 130 3.25 7.46 -4.66
N GLY A 131 3.71 8.07 -5.75
CA GLY A 131 5.00 8.77 -5.77
C GLY A 131 5.03 9.95 -4.80
N LEU A 132 3.95 10.73 -4.72
CA LEU A 132 3.84 11.82 -3.74
C LEU A 132 3.84 11.28 -2.31
N LEU A 133 3.10 10.20 -2.04
CA LEU A 133 3.07 9.58 -0.71
C LEU A 133 4.49 9.13 -0.29
N ILE A 134 5.19 8.42 -1.18
CA ILE A 134 6.57 7.97 -0.94
C ILE A 134 7.50 9.16 -0.71
N ALA A 135 7.40 10.21 -1.52
CA ALA A 135 8.21 11.41 -1.38
C ALA A 135 7.97 12.13 -0.03
N ILE A 136 6.72 12.24 0.41
CA ILE A 136 6.37 12.80 1.72
C ILE A 136 7.01 11.97 2.84
N PHE A 137 6.88 10.65 2.80
CA PHE A 137 7.44 9.76 3.82
C PHE A 137 8.98 9.81 3.88
N TYR A 138 9.66 10.00 2.74
CA TYR A 138 11.12 10.18 2.70
C TYR A 138 11.57 11.58 3.12
N ALA A 139 10.82 12.63 2.77
CA ALA A 139 11.20 14.02 3.04
C ALA A 139 10.89 14.44 4.48
N TYR A 140 9.86 13.87 5.09
CA TYR A 140 9.36 14.30 6.40
C TYR A 140 10.41 14.26 7.54
N PRO A 141 11.25 13.22 7.69
CA PRO A 141 12.30 13.20 8.71
C PRO A 141 13.33 14.32 8.59
N TYR A 142 13.44 14.97 7.43
CA TYR A 142 14.38 16.08 7.18
C TYR A 142 13.72 17.46 7.30
N LEU A 143 12.40 17.51 7.47
CA LEU A 143 11.61 18.74 7.60
C LEU A 143 11.18 19.01 9.06
N SER A 144 11.25 18.00 9.93
CA SER A 144 11.00 18.05 11.38
C SER A 144 12.28 18.30 12.17
#